data_AF-A0A917XAL8-F1
#
_entry.id   AF-A0A917XAL8-F1
#
_cell.length_a   1.000
_cell.length_b   1.000
_cell.length_c   1.000
_cell.angle_alpha   90.00
_cell.angle_beta   90.00
_cell.angle_gamma   90.00
#
_symmetry.space_group_name_H-M   'P 1'
#
loop_
_entity.id
_entity.type
_entity.pdbx_description
1 polymer ?
#
loop_
_entity_poly.entity_id
_entity_poly.type
_entity_poly.pdbx_seq_one_letter_code
_entity_poly.pdbx_strand_id
1 'polypeptide(L)'
;MIDSTDVLRALGARGTVQWSRISVGRDPLDSLVRPPMVVWRYRDPHDRVRAQFQRISAQFDGAVEWTVDLSAKNWVIMTRRLKQEFAQAAPGYTGVLSDLKNADQDFCIRATADLGSLLEIIRKP
;
A
#
# COMPACT_ATOMS: atom_id res chain seq x y z
N MET A 1 0.01 -15.55 3.50
CA MET A 1 0.84 -14.32 3.50
C MET A 1 0.56 -13.61 2.20
N ILE A 2 0.32 -12.31 2.23
CA ILE A 2 -0.08 -11.54 1.05
C ILE A 2 1.12 -11.33 0.15
N ASP A 3 0.91 -11.45 -1.16
CA ASP A 3 1.88 -11.11 -2.18
C ASP A 3 1.37 -10.02 -3.15
N SER A 4 2.18 -9.69 -4.16
CA SER A 4 1.80 -8.72 -5.19
C SER A 4 0.61 -9.17 -6.03
N THR A 5 0.39 -10.47 -6.21
CA THR A 5 -0.75 -11.02 -6.96
C THR A 5 -2.06 -10.77 -6.23
N ASP A 6 -2.07 -10.93 -4.91
CA ASP A 6 -3.25 -10.63 -4.08
C ASP A 6 -3.66 -9.16 -4.16
N VAL A 7 -2.67 -8.26 -4.18
CA VAL A 7 -2.86 -6.82 -4.35
C VAL A 7 -3.46 -6.52 -5.72
N LEU A 8 -2.86 -7.06 -6.79
CA LEU A 8 -3.32 -6.85 -8.16
C LEU A 8 -4.74 -7.39 -8.37
N ARG A 9 -5.08 -8.53 -7.77
CA ARG A 9 -6.44 -9.08 -7.82
C ARG A 9 -7.47 -8.15 -7.17
N ALA A 10 -7.14 -7.58 -6.01
CA ALA A 10 -8.03 -6.64 -5.33
C ALA A 10 -8.23 -5.35 -6.13
N LEU A 11 -7.15 -4.76 -6.64
CA LEU A 11 -7.23 -3.55 -7.48
C LEU A 11 -7.98 -3.84 -8.80
N GLY A 12 -7.74 -5.00 -9.40
CA GLY A 12 -8.39 -5.45 -10.63
C GLY A 12 -9.92 -5.52 -10.53
N ALA A 13 -10.46 -5.78 -9.33
CA ALA A 13 -11.90 -5.78 -9.09
C ALA A 13 -12.55 -4.39 -9.25
N ARG A 14 -11.75 -3.31 -9.26
CA ARG A 14 -12.21 -1.92 -9.40
C ARG A 14 -11.91 -1.30 -10.76
N GLY A 15 -11.13 -1.97 -11.60
CA GLY A 15 -10.75 -1.48 -12.92
C GLY A 15 -9.47 -2.11 -13.46
N THR A 16 -9.14 -1.79 -14.71
CA THR A 16 -7.92 -2.31 -15.35
C THR A 16 -6.70 -1.55 -14.83
N VAL A 17 -5.86 -2.22 -14.05
CA VAL A 17 -4.56 -1.69 -13.62
C VAL A 17 -3.61 -1.64 -14.82
N GLN A 18 -3.19 -0.45 -15.22
CA GLN A 18 -2.25 -0.23 -16.32
C GLN A 18 -0.79 -0.35 -15.86
N TRP A 19 -0.51 0.04 -14.61
CA TRP A 19 0.84 0.05 -14.05
C TRP A 19 0.77 -0.05 -12.53
N SER A 20 1.77 -0.68 -11.91
CA SER A 20 1.89 -0.79 -10.46
C SER A 20 3.33 -0.93 -9.98
N ARG A 21 3.59 -0.47 -8.76
CA ARG A 21 4.77 -0.78 -7.95
C ARG A 21 4.30 -1.21 -6.57
N ILE A 22 4.69 -2.42 -6.14
CA ILE A 22 4.18 -3.05 -4.93
C ILE A 22 5.36 -3.50 -4.05
N SER A 23 5.34 -3.08 -2.79
CA SER A 23 6.17 -3.61 -1.70
C SER A 23 5.23 -4.29 -0.72
N VAL A 24 5.32 -5.61 -0.58
CA VAL A 24 4.54 -6.43 0.37
C VAL A 24 5.22 -7.78 0.54
N GLY A 25 4.86 -8.50 1.61
CA GLY A 25 5.31 -9.86 1.85
C GLY A 25 6.74 -9.92 2.38
N ARG A 26 7.33 -11.11 2.35
CA ARG A 26 8.72 -11.32 2.74
C ARG A 26 9.67 -10.99 1.61
N ASP A 27 10.78 -10.35 1.97
CA ASP A 27 11.90 -10.14 1.08
C ASP A 27 12.63 -11.47 0.85
N PRO A 28 12.85 -11.91 -0.40
CA PRO A 28 13.56 -13.16 -0.66
C PRO A 28 15.04 -13.13 -0.25
N LEU A 29 15.64 -11.94 -0.05
CA LEU A 29 17.06 -11.81 0.27
C LEU A 29 17.37 -12.07 1.75
N ASP A 30 16.51 -11.59 2.65
CA ASP A 30 16.74 -11.65 4.11
C ASP A 30 15.56 -12.22 4.90
N SER A 31 14.49 -12.65 4.21
CA SER A 31 13.26 -13.19 4.80
C SER A 31 12.48 -12.22 5.70
N LEU A 32 12.87 -10.95 5.77
CA LEU A 32 12.19 -9.93 6.55
C LEU A 32 10.90 -9.48 5.86
N VAL A 33 9.89 -9.11 6.65
CA VAL A 33 8.62 -8.58 6.12
C VAL A 33 8.84 -7.14 5.67
N ARG A 34 8.47 -6.86 4.42
CA ARG A 34 8.58 -5.52 3.84
C ARG A 34 7.45 -4.62 4.36
N PRO A 35 7.72 -3.34 4.61
CA PRO A 35 6.65 -2.38 4.88
C PRO A 35 5.76 -2.27 3.64
N PRO A 36 4.43 -2.35 3.80
CA PRO A 36 3.50 -2.34 2.69
C PRO A 36 3.44 -0.96 2.03
N MET A 37 3.64 -0.95 0.72
CA MET A 37 3.43 0.22 -0.13
C MET A 37 2.87 -0.25 -1.47
N VAL A 38 1.73 0.28 -1.86
CA VAL A 38 1.11 -0.04 -3.14
C VAL A 38 0.90 1.25 -3.89
N VAL A 39 1.56 1.36 -5.04
CA VAL A 39 1.39 2.44 -6.01
C VAL A 39 0.79 1.84 -7.26
N TRP A 40 -0.28 2.41 -7.79
CA TRP A 40 -0.91 1.90 -8.99
C TRP A 40 -1.52 3.01 -9.84
N ARG A 41 -1.84 2.66 -11.08
CA ARG A 41 -2.52 3.53 -12.04
C ARG A 41 -3.56 2.71 -12.79
N TYR A 42 -4.81 3.14 -12.75
CA TYR A 42 -5.85 2.58 -13.64
C TYR A 42 -5.69 3.14 -15.05
N ARG A 43 -6.06 2.34 -16.06
CA ARG A 43 -6.14 2.78 -17.46
C ARG A 43 -7.12 3.94 -17.60
N ASP A 44 -8.32 3.78 -17.04
CA ASP A 44 -9.41 4.76 -17.07
C ASP A 44 -9.97 4.92 -15.64
N PRO A 45 -9.41 5.84 -14.82
CA PRO A 45 -9.85 6.02 -13.43
C PRO A 45 -11.22 6.70 -13.37
N HIS A 46 -12.25 5.97 -12.94
CA HIS A 46 -13.58 6.54 -12.70
C HIS A 46 -13.66 7.26 -11.35
N ASP A 47 -14.36 8.40 -11.28
CA ASP A 47 -14.59 9.15 -10.04
C ASP A 47 -15.27 8.32 -8.95
N ARG A 48 -16.14 7.38 -9.33
CA ARG A 48 -16.76 6.41 -8.40
C ARG A 48 -15.70 5.59 -7.66
N VAL A 49 -14.67 5.13 -8.37
CA VAL A 49 -13.60 4.33 -7.78
C VAL A 49 -12.77 5.19 -6.84
N ARG A 50 -12.49 6.45 -7.21
CA ARG A 50 -11.80 7.41 -6.34
C ARG A 50 -12.56 7.61 -5.02
N ALA A 51 -13.87 7.85 -5.09
CA ALA A 51 -14.72 8.03 -3.91
C ALA A 51 -14.78 6.76 -3.04
N GLN A 52 -14.76 5.57 -3.63
CA GLN A 52 -14.68 4.30 -2.89
C GLN A 52 -13.38 4.21 -2.10
N PHE A 53 -12.22 4.48 -2.71
CA PHE A 53 -10.94 4.43 -2.00
C PHE A 53 -10.84 5.47 -0.86
N GLN A 54 -11.37 6.68 -1.07
CA GLN A 54 -11.45 7.69 -0.01
C GLN A 54 -12.28 7.19 1.18
N ARG A 55 -13.43 6.57 0.92
CA ARG A 55 -14.29 6.01 1.96
C ARG A 55 -13.60 4.86 2.70
N ILE A 56 -12.97 3.94 1.97
CA ILE A 56 -12.23 2.81 2.56
C ILE A 56 -11.15 3.36 3.49
N SER A 57 -10.35 4.34 3.05
CA SER A 57 -9.31 4.93 3.90
C SER A 57 -9.86 5.63 5.14
N ALA A 58 -11.04 6.26 5.05
CA ALA A 58 -11.64 6.98 6.17
C ALA A 58 -12.30 6.06 7.19
N GLN A 59 -12.71 4.86 6.78
CA GLN A 59 -13.43 3.90 7.62
C GLN A 59 -12.56 2.74 8.10
N PHE A 60 -11.38 2.55 7.51
CA PHE A 60 -10.49 1.47 7.89
C PHE A 60 -9.84 1.76 9.25
N ASP A 61 -10.15 0.91 10.21
CA ASP A 61 -9.54 0.89 11.54
C ASP A 61 -8.65 -0.35 11.64
N GLY A 62 -7.34 -0.12 11.58
CA GLY A 62 -6.30 -1.16 11.56
C GLY A 62 -5.35 -1.02 12.74
N ALA A 63 -4.42 -1.97 12.86
CA ALA A 63 -3.38 -1.92 13.88
C ALA A 63 -2.37 -0.77 13.67
N VAL A 64 -2.28 -0.22 12.46
CA VAL A 64 -1.49 0.97 12.14
C VAL A 64 -2.30 1.95 11.31
N GLU A 65 -1.90 3.23 11.32
CA GLU A 65 -2.59 4.25 10.53
C GLU A 65 -2.26 4.17 9.04
N TRP A 66 -3.28 4.28 8.20
CA TRP A 66 -3.17 4.23 6.74
C TRP A 66 -3.49 5.57 6.09
N THR A 67 -2.90 5.79 4.92
CA THR A 67 -3.18 6.96 4.09
C THR A 67 -3.31 6.54 2.64
N VAL A 68 -4.24 7.18 1.96
CA VAL A 68 -4.48 7.02 0.53
C VAL A 68 -4.31 8.37 -0.15
N ASP A 69 -3.44 8.43 -1.15
CA ASP A 69 -3.23 9.60 -1.99
C ASP A 69 -3.72 9.32 -3.41
N LEU A 70 -4.78 10.02 -3.81
CA LEU A 70 -5.43 9.90 -5.13
C LEU A 70 -5.30 11.20 -5.94
N SER A 71 -4.45 12.13 -5.50
CA SER A 71 -4.33 13.48 -6.09
C SER A 71 -3.68 13.45 -7.48
N ALA A 72 -2.78 12.50 -7.72
CA ALA A 72 -2.02 12.34 -8.96
C ALA A 72 -2.54 11.19 -9.83
N LYS A 73 -1.91 10.99 -11.00
CA LYS A 73 -2.18 9.86 -11.90
C LYS A 73 -1.79 8.51 -11.29
N ASN A 74 -0.79 8.50 -10.41
CA ASN A 74 -0.40 7.33 -9.63
C ASN A 74 -1.04 7.45 -8.27
N TRP A 75 -1.94 6.53 -7.98
CA TRP A 75 -2.58 6.42 -6.68
C TRP A 75 -1.68 5.63 -5.75
N VAL A 76 -1.72 5.97 -4.47
CA VAL A 76 -0.87 5.37 -3.46
C VAL A 76 -1.68 5.00 -2.25
N ILE A 77 -1.45 3.81 -1.72
CA ILE A 77 -1.86 3.41 -0.37
C ILE A 77 -0.63 2.92 0.37
N MET A 78 -0.41 3.49 1.54
CA MET A 78 0.69 3.15 2.43
C MET A 78 0.31 3.51 3.86
N THR A 79 1.15 3.12 4.82
CA THR A 79 0.98 3.54 6.21
C THR A 79 1.39 5.01 6.37
N ARG A 80 0.78 5.72 7.32
CA ARG A 80 1.12 7.13 7.62
C ARG A 80 2.58 7.27 8.06
N ARG A 81 3.08 6.32 8.85
CA ARG A 81 4.50 6.28 9.24
C ARG A 81 5.40 6.21 8.02
N LEU A 82 5.13 5.30 7.07
CA LEU A 82 5.96 5.21 5.86
C LEU A 82 5.93 6.52 5.04
N LYS A 83 4.78 7.20 4.98
CA LYS A 83 4.67 8.53 4.36
C LYS A 83 5.56 9.56 5.06
N GLN A 84 5.64 9.53 6.38
CA GLN A 84 6.51 10.43 7.17
C GLN A 84 8.00 10.12 6.92
N GLU A 85 8.39 8.85 6.89
CA GLU A 85 9.76 8.44 6.57
C GLU A 85 10.20 8.95 5.19
N PHE A 86 9.32 8.83 4.17
CA PHE A 86 9.60 9.41 2.85
C PHE A 86 9.71 10.94 2.85
N ALA A 87 8.93 11.63 3.69
CA ALA A 87 8.97 13.08 3.78
C ALA A 87 10.22 13.61 4.51
N GLN A 88 10.78 12.81 5.43
CA GLN A 88 12.01 13.15 6.17
C GLN A 88 13.29 12.74 5.43
N ALA A 89 13.18 11.84 4.45
CA ALA A 89 14.31 11.38 3.67
C ALA A 89 14.93 12.50 2.82
N ALA A 90 16.25 12.45 2.66
CA ALA A 90 16.97 13.36 1.76
C ALA A 90 16.45 13.21 0.32
N PRO A 91 16.43 14.30 -0.49
CA PRO A 91 16.02 14.23 -1.89
C PRO A 91 16.81 13.15 -2.66
N GLY A 92 16.09 12.26 -3.35
CA GLY A 92 16.69 11.16 -4.12
C GLY A 92 17.08 9.93 -3.29
N TYR A 93 16.87 9.94 -1.97
CA TYR A 93 17.12 8.77 -1.15
C TYR A 93 16.12 7.64 -1.47
N THR A 94 16.64 6.43 -1.65
CA THR A 94 15.85 5.26 -2.08
C THR A 94 15.77 4.16 -1.01
N GLY A 95 16.44 4.32 0.13
CA GLY A 95 16.58 3.30 1.17
C GLY A 95 15.42 3.20 2.16
N VAL A 96 14.44 4.11 2.13
CA VAL A 96 13.36 4.22 3.14
C VAL A 96 12.67 2.89 3.46
N LEU A 97 12.30 2.11 2.44
CA LEU A 97 11.63 0.81 2.64
C LEU A 97 12.56 -0.20 3.32
N SER A 98 13.83 -0.21 2.94
CA SER A 98 14.85 -1.09 3.52
C SER A 98 15.17 -0.69 4.95
N ASP A 99 15.27 0.60 5.24
CA ASP A 99 15.55 1.08 6.59
C ASP A 99 14.42 0.73 7.54
N LEU A 100 13.17 1.00 7.14
CA LEU A 100 12.01 0.68 7.98
C LEU A 100 11.85 -0.84 8.16
N LYS A 101 12.12 -1.62 7.10
CA LYS A 101 12.19 -3.08 7.19
C LYS A 101 13.21 -3.52 8.26
N ASN A 102 14.42 -2.99 8.23
CA ASN A 102 15.47 -3.42 9.17
C ASN A 102 15.26 -2.87 10.59
N ALA A 103 14.65 -1.69 10.72
CA ALA A 103 14.48 -1.02 12.00
C ALA A 103 13.30 -1.54 12.82
N ASP A 104 12.18 -1.94 12.17
CA ASP A 104 10.95 -2.27 12.87
C ASP A 104 10.13 -3.36 12.16
N GLN A 105 10.47 -4.62 12.44
CA GLN A 105 9.77 -5.78 11.89
C GLN A 105 8.35 -5.95 12.43
N ASP A 106 8.12 -5.63 13.70
CA ASP A 106 6.79 -5.76 14.30
C ASP A 106 5.80 -4.81 13.63
N PHE A 107 6.22 -3.58 13.32
CA PHE A 107 5.45 -2.66 12.50
C PHE A 107 5.17 -3.24 11.11
N CYS A 108 6.19 -3.77 10.42
CA CYS A 108 6.03 -4.33 9.07
C CYS A 108 5.06 -5.53 9.06
N ILE A 109 5.10 -6.37 10.08
CA ILE A 109 4.18 -7.52 10.24
C ILE A 109 2.75 -7.03 10.47
N ARG A 110 2.53 -6.12 11.42
CA ARG A 110 1.19 -5.55 11.68
C ARG A 110 0.62 -4.83 10.46
N ALA A 111 1.44 -4.02 9.79
CA ALA A 111 1.04 -3.33 8.57
C ALA A 111 0.71 -4.32 7.45
N THR A 112 1.45 -5.42 7.30
CA THR A 112 1.13 -6.44 6.29
C THR A 112 -0.19 -7.13 6.60
N ALA A 113 -0.49 -7.41 7.87
CA ALA A 113 -1.78 -7.98 8.27
C ALA A 113 -2.93 -7.02 7.94
N ASP A 114 -2.79 -5.73 8.28
CA ASP A 114 -3.77 -4.69 7.95
C ASP A 114 -4.02 -4.58 6.45
N LEU A 115 -2.95 -4.66 5.63
CA LEU A 115 -3.10 -4.64 4.18
C LEU A 115 -4.02 -5.77 3.71
N GLY A 116 -3.96 -6.95 4.35
CA GLY A 116 -4.85 -8.07 4.03
C GLY A 116 -6.31 -7.71 4.20
N SER A 117 -6.63 -7.15 5.37
CA SER A 117 -7.97 -6.66 5.67
C SER A 117 -8.42 -5.56 4.69
N LEU A 118 -7.52 -4.63 4.33
CA LEU A 118 -7.78 -3.61 3.32
C LEU A 118 -8.08 -4.22 1.94
N LEU A 119 -7.31 -5.22 1.50
CA LEU A 119 -7.53 -5.86 0.21
C LEU A 119 -8.88 -6.58 0.15
N GLU A 120 -9.33 -7.20 1.24
CA GLU A 120 -10.67 -7.79 1.33
C GLU A 120 -11.78 -6.73 1.20
N ILE A 121 -11.63 -5.57 1.84
CA ILE A 121 -12.57 -4.46 1.69
C ILE A 121 -12.56 -3.92 0.25
N ILE A 122 -11.38 -3.78 -0.35
CA ILE A 122 -11.23 -3.32 -1.73
C ILE A 122 -11.90 -4.27 -2.72
N ARG A 123 -11.86 -5.59 -2.49
CA ARG A 123 -12.49 -6.60 -3.37
C ARG A 123 -14.02 -6.56 -3.36
N LYS A 124 -14.65 -6.13 -2.26
CA LYS A 124 -16.12 -6.11 -2.14
C LYS A 124 -16.72 -5.06 -3.08
N PRO A 125 -17.76 -5.37 -3.88
CA PRO A 125 -18.32 -4.44 -4.87
C PRO A 125 -18.80 -3.10 -4.29
#